data_AF-A0A7C3C449-F1
#
_entry.id   AF-A0A7C3C449-F1
#
_cell.length_a   1.000
_cell.length_b   1.000
_cell.length_c   1.000
_cell.angle_alpha   90.00
_cell.angle_beta   90.00
_cell.angle_gamma   90.00
#
_symmetry.space_group_name_H-M   'P 1'
#
loop_
_entity.id
_entity.type
_entity.pdbx_description
1 polymer ?
#
loop_
_entity_poly.entity_id
_entity_poly.type
_entity_poly.pdbx_seq_one_letter_code
_entity_poly.pdbx_strand_id
1 'polypeptide(L)' 'VSGISDILNDPANMGDEIVYAAMLTTRNENWTQTLNTLMENETGTFFFGVGAAHLAGNDSVIAMLEAQGWNVIRQ' A
#
# COMPACT_ATOMS: atom_id res chain seq x y z
N VAL A 1 -10.32 -8.58 -0.61
CA VAL A 1 -9.84 -8.43 -2.01
C VAL A 1 -8.80 -9.50 -2.39
N SER A 2 -8.94 -10.76 -1.95
CA SER A 2 -7.86 -11.74 -2.17
C SER A 2 -7.64 -12.05 -3.66
N GLY A 3 -8.71 -12.20 -4.45
CA GLY A 3 -8.56 -12.52 -5.87
C GLY A 3 -7.82 -11.46 -6.71
N ILE A 4 -7.93 -10.17 -6.38
CA ILE A 4 -7.13 -9.12 -7.05
C ILE A 4 -5.69 -9.12 -6.53
N SER A 5 -5.50 -9.45 -5.25
CA SER A 5 -4.17 -9.58 -4.65
C SER A 5 -3.34 -10.67 -5.32
N ASP A 6 -3.95 -11.81 -5.61
CA ASP A 6 -3.25 -12.95 -6.22
C ASP A 6 -2.78 -12.64 -7.65
N ILE A 7 -3.52 -11.78 -8.36
CA ILE A 7 -3.14 -11.31 -9.70
C ILE A 7 -2.05 -10.25 -9.61
N LEU A 8 -2.19 -9.29 -8.70
CA LEU A 8 -1.31 -8.12 -8.68
C LEU A 8 0.04 -8.39 -8.03
N ASN A 9 0.16 -9.34 -7.10
CA ASN A 9 1.39 -9.56 -6.31
C ASN A 9 2.48 -10.39 -7.02
N ASP A 10 2.26 -10.82 -8.26
CA ASP A 10 3.25 -11.57 -9.03
C ASP A 10 3.82 -10.66 -10.14
N PRO A 11 5.13 -10.36 -10.12
CA PRO A 11 5.79 -9.61 -11.19
C PRO A 11 5.56 -10.21 -12.58
N ALA A 12 5.41 -11.54 -12.69
CA ALA A 12 5.13 -12.22 -13.95
C ALA A 12 3.76 -11.82 -14.53
N ASN A 13 2.79 -11.45 -13.69
CA ASN A 13 1.48 -10.98 -14.13
C ASN A 13 1.49 -9.52 -14.62
N MET A 14 2.55 -8.76 -14.31
CA MET A 14 2.74 -7.37 -14.77
C MET A 14 3.75 -7.22 -15.90
N GLY A 15 4.32 -8.34 -16.37
CA GLY A 15 5.15 -8.42 -17.57
C GLY A 15 6.63 -8.07 -17.38
N ASP A 16 7.00 -7.37 -16.29
CA ASP A 16 8.38 -6.99 -15.97
C ASP A 16 8.54 -6.59 -14.49
N GLU A 17 9.67 -6.96 -13.87
CA GLU A 17 9.96 -6.70 -12.45
C GLU A 17 10.14 -5.21 -12.14
N ILE A 18 10.72 -4.44 -13.08
CA ILE A 18 10.87 -2.98 -12.95
C ILE A 18 9.50 -2.32 -12.99
N VAL A 19 8.63 -2.80 -13.87
CA VAL A 19 7.24 -2.31 -13.96
C VAL A 19 6.46 -2.64 -12.70
N TYR A 20 6.59 -3.86 -12.17
CA TYR A 20 5.99 -4.25 -10.89
C TYR A 20 6.46 -3.32 -9.77
N ALA A 21 7.78 -3.16 -9.60
CA ALA A 21 8.35 -2.32 -8.55
C ALA A 21 7.87 -0.87 -8.67
N ALA A 22 7.90 -0.28 -9.87
CA ALA A 22 7.45 1.09 -10.08
C ALA A 22 5.94 1.28 -9.85
N MET A 23 5.12 0.32 -10.29
CA MET A 23 3.65 0.47 -10.26
C MET A 23 3.03 0.06 -8.92
N LEU A 24 3.64 -0.87 -8.20
CA LEU A 24 3.12 -1.38 -6.92
C LEU A 24 4.02 -0.95 -5.77
N THR A 25 5.21 -1.52 -5.66
CA THR A 25 6.03 -1.44 -4.44
C THR A 25 6.50 -0.01 -4.15
N THR A 26 7.27 0.61 -5.06
CA THR A 26 7.77 1.98 -4.89
C THR A 26 6.63 2.99 -4.75
N ARG A 27 5.53 2.79 -5.48
CA ARG A 27 4.35 3.66 -5.35
C ARG A 27 3.70 3.54 -3.96
N ASN A 28 3.57 2.33 -3.43
CA ASN A 28 2.99 2.09 -2.11
C ASN A 28 3.93 2.52 -0.98
N GLU A 29 5.25 2.39 -1.14
CA GLU A 29 6.26 2.92 -0.21
C GLU A 29 6.14 4.43 -0.07
N ASN A 30 6.08 5.16 -1.19
CA ASN A 30 5.93 6.61 -1.20
C ASN A 30 4.63 7.06 -0.51
N TRP A 31 3.54 6.34 -0.75
CA TRP A 31 2.26 6.59 -0.08
C TRP A 31 2.36 6.35 1.43
N THR A 32 2.97 5.24 1.83
CA THR A 32 3.17 4.89 3.24
C THR A 32 3.97 5.98 3.95
N GLN A 33 5.09 6.43 3.36
CA GLN A 33 5.90 7.50 3.96
C GLN A 33 5.13 8.82 4.09
N THR A 34 4.32 9.16 3.09
CA THR A 34 3.47 10.37 3.11
C THR A 34 2.45 10.29 4.24
N LEU A 35 1.75 9.16 4.37
CA LEU A 35 0.75 8.94 5.42
C LEU A 35 1.39 8.93 6.80
N ASN A 36 2.53 8.26 6.98
CA ASN A 36 3.26 8.23 8.24
C ASN A 36 3.64 9.65 8.68
N THR A 37 4.26 10.41 7.78
CA THR A 37 4.66 11.81 8.06
C THR A 37 3.44 12.65 8.43
N LEU A 38 2.32 12.51 7.73
CA LEU A 38 1.11 13.25 8.05
C LEU A 38 0.56 12.88 9.44
N MET A 39 0.45 11.58 9.74
CA MET A 39 -0.11 11.09 11.01
C MET A 39 0.81 11.37 12.21
N GLU A 40 2.12 11.46 12.02
CA GLU A 40 3.07 11.86 13.07
C GLU A 40 2.99 13.36 13.39
N ASN A 41 2.73 14.20 12.38
CA ASN A 41 2.82 15.66 12.52
C ASN A 41 1.47 16.32 12.77
N GLU A 42 0.36 15.70 12.37
CA GLU A 42 -0.98 16.27 12.46
C GLU A 42 -1.91 15.42 13.33
N THR A 43 -2.90 16.08 13.93
CA THR A 43 -3.91 15.43 14.77
C THR A 43 -5.28 15.53 14.11
N GLY A 44 -6.09 14.48 14.21
CA GLY A 44 -7.45 14.47 13.66
C GLY A 44 -7.82 13.15 12.98
N THR A 45 -8.85 13.20 12.15
CA THR A 45 -9.30 12.07 11.33
C THR A 45 -9.13 12.43 9.86
N PHE A 46 -8.39 11.61 9.14
CA PHE A 46 -8.12 11.79 7.72
C PHE A 46 -8.84 10.72 6.90
N PHE A 47 -9.32 11.10 5.72
CA PHE A 47 -9.95 10.19 4.77
C PHE A 47 -9.14 10.14 3.48
N PHE A 48 -8.78 8.92 3.04
CA PHE A 48 -8.03 8.71 1.81
C PHE A 48 -8.77 7.74 0.89
N GLY A 49 -9.12 8.22 -0.30
CA GLY A 49 -9.60 7.37 -1.38
C GLY A 49 -8.42 6.84 -2.20
N VAL A 50 -8.29 5.51 -2.31
CA VAL A 50 -7.22 4.88 -3.09
C VAL A 50 -7.77 3.77 -3.99
N GLY A 51 -7.04 3.47 -5.07
CA GLY A 51 -7.33 2.31 -5.91
C GLY A 51 -7.03 0.99 -5.21
N ALA A 52 -7.69 -0.10 -5.62
CA ALA A 52 -7.60 -1.42 -4.97
C ALA A 52 -6.16 -1.96 -4.84
N ALA A 53 -5.28 -1.63 -5.79
CA ALA A 53 -3.87 -2.03 -5.78
C ALA A 53 -3.08 -1.49 -4.58
N HIS A 54 -3.50 -0.39 -3.94
CA HIS A 54 -2.86 0.11 -2.73
C HIS A 54 -3.18 -0.73 -1.48
N LEU A 55 -4.25 -1.54 -1.54
CA LEU A 55 -4.79 -2.25 -0.38
C LEU A 55 -4.58 -3.76 -0.46
N ALA A 56 -4.00 -4.26 -1.54
CA ALA A 56 -3.90 -5.68 -1.83
C ALA A 56 -2.48 -6.19 -1.56
N GLY A 57 -2.37 -7.32 -0.88
CA GLY A 57 -1.11 -8.05 -0.73
C GLY A 57 -0.16 -7.56 0.35
N ASN A 58 0.99 -8.22 0.40
CA ASN A 58 2.06 -7.94 1.35
C ASN A 58 2.76 -6.61 1.05
N ASP A 59 2.71 -6.16 -0.20
CA ASP A 59 3.25 -4.85 -0.62
C ASP A 59 2.18 -3.75 -0.54
N SER A 60 1.06 -3.98 0.17
CA SER A 60 0.02 -2.97 0.36
C SER A 60 0.46 -1.88 1.34
N VAL A 61 -0.11 -0.69 1.17
CA VAL A 61 0.06 0.42 2.13
C VAL A 61 -0.39 0.01 3.54
N ILE A 62 -1.41 -0.87 3.65
CA ILE A 62 -1.87 -1.41 4.95
C ILE A 62 -0.73 -2.18 5.63
N ALA A 63 -0.15 -3.16 4.94
CA ALA A 63 0.92 -3.99 5.49
C ALA A 63 2.17 -3.15 5.83
N MET A 64 2.50 -2.17 4.99
CA MET A 64 3.62 -1.26 5.22
C MET A 64 3.39 -0.35 6.45
N LEU A 65 2.16 0.16 6.65
CA LEU A 65 1.84 0.95 7.84
C LEU A 65 1.85 0.13 9.13
N GLU A 66 1.37 -1.12 9.08
CA GLU A 66 1.48 -2.07 10.21
C GLU A 66 2.96 -2.31 10.58
N ALA A 67 3.82 -2.47 9.58
CA ALA A 67 5.28 -2.63 9.80
C ALA A 67 5.94 -1.38 10.41
N GLN A 68 5.35 -0.20 10.24
CA GLN A 68 5.77 1.05 10.89
C GLN A 68 5.21 1.21 12.31
N GLY A 69 4.41 0.25 12.79
CA GLY A 69 3.87 0.24 14.15
C GLY A 69 2.49 0.88 14.29
N TRP A 70 1.85 1.27 13.18
CA TRP A 70 0.47 1.75 13.23
C TRP A 70 -0.52 0.60 13.42
N ASN A 71 -1.55 0.84 14.24
CA ASN A 71 -2.68 -0.07 14.34
C ASN A 71 -3.63 0.17 13.16
N VAL A 72 -3.73 -0.79 12.25
CA VAL A 72 -4.61 -0.72 11.08
C VAL A 72 -5.80 -1.65 11.25
N ILE A 73 -7.01 -1.14 11.01
CA ILE A 73 -8.26 -1.91 11.11
C ILE A 73 -8.90 -1.92 9.72
N ARG A 74 -9.08 -3.13 9.15
CA ARG A 74 -9.91 -3.32 7.95
C ARG A 74 -11.38 -3.35 8.35
N GLN A 75 -12.19 -2.54 7.67
CA GLN A 75 -13.65 -2.58 7.73
C GLN A 75 -14.24 -3.16 6.44
#